data_AF-A0A1H0TZC0-F1
#
_entry.id   AF-A0A1H0TZC0-F1
#
_cell.length_a   1.000
_cell.length_b   1.000
_cell.length_c   1.000
_cell.angle_alpha   90.00
_cell.angle_beta   90.00
_cell.angle_gamma   90.00
#
_symmetry.space_group_name_H-M   'P 1'
#
loop_
_entity.id
_entity.type
_entity.pdbx_description
1 polymer ?
#
loop_
_entity_poly.entity_id
_entity_poly.type
_entity_poly.pdbx_seq_one_letter_code
_entity_poly.pdbx_strand_id
1 'polypeptide(L)'
;MNISIISMPLFYGCDNPGVENGPKVLRDNNLINIFKKNHNVTDMGDVYVEHADAINKYVANKKMKYLDEVINANVELANKVYSALENNTLPITIGGDHSLALGSVAGTSKYHGNDNIAVVWVDAHGDINTDETTPSGNIHGMPLAASMGIGHSDLTNLYFNGQKVKPENIFLLGVRDLDIGELELISKNNLNLWKIQDIQYRGINTVLDEFKASLKDKNINNIHLSFDIDGLDPSYVPGTGTPVENGLTFLEGQNILETILDTNLVRSIDFVEFNPALDKNNRTIETCTELLKIISNSLKNN
;
A
#
# COMPACT_ATOMS: atom_id res chain seq x y z
N MET A 1 -15.46 12.86 8.23
CA MET A 1 -14.25 13.66 8.51
C MET A 1 -13.88 14.36 7.21
N ASN A 2 -12.76 15.09 7.15
CA ASN A 2 -12.26 15.57 5.86
C ASN A 2 -11.35 14.49 5.26
N ILE A 3 -11.64 14.09 4.02
CA ILE A 3 -10.89 13.08 3.28
C ILE A 3 -10.39 13.72 1.99
N SER A 4 -9.15 13.44 1.62
CA SER A 4 -8.62 13.74 0.30
C SER A 4 -8.40 12.46 -0.48
N ILE A 5 -9.02 12.32 -1.65
CA ILE A 5 -8.80 11.16 -2.52
C ILE A 5 -7.80 11.57 -3.59
N ILE A 6 -6.72 10.80 -3.70
CA ILE A 6 -5.64 10.98 -4.67
C ILE A 6 -5.59 9.73 -5.53
N SER A 7 -5.50 9.85 -6.85
CA SER A 7 -5.33 8.72 -7.74
C SER A 7 -3.91 8.65 -8.27
N MET A 8 -3.32 7.47 -8.29
CA MET A 8 -1.95 7.24 -8.74
C MET A 8 -1.93 6.14 -9.80
N PRO A 9 -2.17 6.48 -11.09
CA PRO A 9 -2.25 5.51 -12.17
C PRO A 9 -0.86 5.04 -12.64
N LEU A 10 -0.05 4.53 -11.71
CA LEU A 10 1.31 4.04 -11.98
C LEU A 10 1.27 2.53 -12.29
N PHE A 11 1.95 2.09 -13.36
CA PHE A 11 2.19 0.66 -13.67
C PHE A 11 3.67 0.33 -13.89
N TYR A 12 4.53 1.35 -13.90
CA TYR A 12 5.95 1.21 -14.21
C TYR A 12 6.72 0.49 -13.10
N GLY A 13 6.20 0.49 -11.86
CA GLY A 13 6.76 -0.27 -10.76
C GLY A 13 6.64 -1.78 -10.97
N CYS A 14 5.56 -2.26 -11.60
CA CYS A 14 5.35 -3.68 -11.87
C CYS A 14 5.72 -4.12 -13.31
N ASP A 15 5.81 -3.18 -14.27
CA ASP A 15 6.00 -3.46 -15.72
C ASP A 15 4.92 -4.42 -16.26
N ASN A 16 3.69 -4.32 -15.73
CA ASN A 16 2.53 -5.11 -16.12
C ASN A 16 1.31 -4.19 -16.40
N PRO A 17 1.06 -3.82 -17.67
CA PRO A 17 -0.01 -2.89 -18.03
C PRO A 17 -1.40 -3.34 -17.58
N GLY A 18 -2.27 -2.37 -17.33
CA GLY A 18 -3.66 -2.54 -16.94
C GLY A 18 -3.96 -1.94 -15.56
N VAL A 19 -3.03 -2.06 -14.61
CA VAL A 19 -3.20 -1.58 -13.23
C VAL A 19 -3.32 -0.05 -13.15
N GLU A 20 -2.72 0.70 -14.08
CA GLU A 20 -2.89 2.15 -14.21
C GLU A 20 -4.35 2.57 -14.46
N ASN A 21 -5.20 1.66 -14.94
CA ASN A 21 -6.62 1.91 -15.15
C ASN A 21 -7.46 1.68 -13.88
N GLY A 22 -6.91 1.02 -12.85
CA GLY A 22 -7.57 0.72 -11.59
C GLY A 22 -8.24 1.95 -10.94
N PRO A 23 -7.53 3.07 -10.74
CA PRO A 23 -8.10 4.27 -10.14
C PRO A 23 -9.28 4.82 -10.93
N LYS A 24 -9.16 4.88 -12.26
CA LYS A 24 -10.23 5.36 -13.14
C LYS A 24 -11.46 4.45 -13.04
N VAL A 25 -11.29 3.14 -13.10
CA VAL A 25 -12.41 2.19 -13.03
C VAL A 25 -13.10 2.27 -11.67
N LEU A 26 -12.37 2.41 -10.55
CA LEU A 26 -12.98 2.60 -9.23
C LEU A 26 -13.76 3.92 -9.15
N ARG A 27 -13.24 5.01 -9.72
CA ARG A 27 -13.94 6.31 -9.83
C ARG A 27 -15.25 6.19 -10.61
N ASP A 28 -15.20 5.56 -11.78
CA ASP A 28 -16.37 5.32 -12.62
C ASP A 28 -17.41 4.42 -11.91
N ASN A 29 -16.97 3.60 -10.95
CA ASN A 29 -17.81 2.74 -10.11
C ASN A 29 -18.11 3.36 -8.72
N ASN A 30 -18.37 4.67 -8.69
CA ASN A 30 -18.89 5.42 -7.52
C ASN A 30 -17.94 5.59 -6.33
N LEU A 31 -16.62 5.37 -6.45
CA LEU A 31 -15.65 5.60 -5.38
C LEU A 31 -15.89 6.92 -4.62
N ILE A 32 -16.01 8.04 -5.33
CA ILE A 32 -16.18 9.36 -4.70
C ILE A 32 -17.49 9.45 -3.91
N ASN A 33 -18.58 8.85 -4.43
CA ASN A 33 -19.88 8.86 -3.78
C ASN A 33 -19.92 7.96 -2.53
N ILE A 34 -19.14 6.85 -2.52
CA ILE A 34 -18.99 5.99 -1.35
C ILE A 34 -18.52 6.82 -0.16
N PHE A 35 -17.45 7.60 -0.34
CA PHE A 35 -16.90 8.43 0.74
C PHE A 35 -17.75 9.68 1.04
N LYS A 36 -18.33 10.35 0.02
CA LYS A 36 -19.19 11.53 0.23
C LYS A 36 -20.44 11.25 1.05
N LYS A 37 -20.86 9.99 1.16
CA LYS A 37 -22.03 9.60 1.97
C LYS A 37 -21.85 9.93 3.45
N ASN A 38 -20.63 9.78 3.97
CA ASN A 38 -20.33 9.93 5.41
C ASN A 38 -19.28 11.03 5.69
N HIS A 39 -18.59 11.54 4.66
CA HIS A 39 -17.41 12.40 4.80
C HIS A 39 -17.45 13.62 3.87
N ASN A 40 -16.70 14.66 4.24
CA ASN A 40 -16.40 15.77 3.36
C ASN A 40 -15.18 15.38 2.50
N VAL A 41 -15.38 15.23 1.19
CA VAL A 41 -14.37 14.69 0.27
C VAL A 41 -13.83 15.78 -0.64
N THR A 42 -12.52 15.99 -0.57
CA THR A 42 -11.74 16.71 -1.58
C THR A 42 -11.19 15.70 -2.57
N ASP A 43 -11.50 15.89 -3.85
CA ASP A 43 -10.91 15.08 -4.92
C ASP A 43 -9.66 15.80 -5.43
N MET A 44 -8.49 15.25 -5.16
CA MET A 44 -7.19 15.82 -5.57
C MET A 44 -6.77 15.37 -6.98
N GLY A 45 -7.64 14.62 -7.66
CA GLY A 45 -7.41 14.11 -9.01
C GLY A 45 -6.25 13.12 -9.08
N ASP A 46 -5.67 13.04 -10.28
CA ASP A 46 -4.63 12.08 -10.60
C ASP A 46 -3.23 12.69 -10.39
N VAL A 47 -2.28 11.87 -9.97
CA VAL A 47 -0.84 12.17 -10.07
C VAL A 47 -0.44 12.07 -11.53
N TYR A 48 0.36 13.02 -12.02
CA TYR A 48 0.90 12.91 -13.36
C TYR A 48 1.98 11.83 -13.43
N VAL A 49 1.80 10.86 -14.33
CA VAL A 49 2.78 9.82 -14.63
C VAL A 49 3.30 10.06 -16.04
N GLU A 50 4.60 10.34 -16.15
CA GLU A 50 5.24 10.55 -17.45
C GLU A 50 5.26 9.25 -18.25
N HIS A 51 4.96 9.35 -19.55
CA HIS A 51 4.99 8.19 -20.43
C HIS A 51 6.44 7.86 -20.81
N ALA A 52 6.84 6.63 -20.53
CA ALA A 52 8.08 6.04 -21.02
C ALA A 52 7.83 4.90 -22.00
N ASP A 53 8.64 4.88 -23.07
CA ASP A 53 8.68 3.77 -24.01
C ASP A 53 9.32 2.53 -23.36
N ALA A 54 8.80 1.35 -23.64
CA ALA A 54 9.32 0.09 -23.07
C ALA A 54 10.80 -0.19 -23.39
N ILE A 55 11.34 0.39 -24.48
CA ILE A 55 12.77 0.30 -24.82
C ILE A 55 13.66 1.07 -23.82
N ASN A 56 13.08 2.04 -23.11
CA ASN A 56 13.79 2.90 -22.17
C ASN A 56 13.76 2.37 -20.72
N LYS A 57 13.18 1.20 -20.47
CA LYS A 57 12.96 0.68 -19.11
C LYS A 57 14.21 0.59 -18.24
N TYR A 58 15.41 0.49 -18.82
CA TYR A 58 16.69 0.40 -18.08
C TYR A 58 17.63 1.58 -18.35
N VAL A 59 17.12 2.71 -18.87
CA VAL A 59 17.95 3.88 -19.19
C VAL A 59 18.54 4.50 -17.92
N ALA A 60 17.71 4.69 -16.89
CA ALA A 60 18.12 5.27 -15.62
C ALA A 60 18.94 4.29 -14.75
N ASN A 61 18.62 2.99 -14.78
CA ASN A 61 19.30 1.97 -13.99
C ASN A 61 19.32 0.62 -14.71
N LYS A 62 20.43 -0.14 -14.56
CA LYS A 62 20.63 -1.42 -15.26
C LYS A 62 19.85 -2.60 -14.66
N LYS A 63 19.31 -2.46 -13.44
CA LYS A 63 18.59 -3.51 -12.72
C LYS A 63 17.14 -3.12 -12.43
N MET A 64 16.91 -1.91 -11.95
CA MET A 64 15.58 -1.41 -11.63
C MET A 64 14.92 -0.83 -12.88
N LYS A 65 13.71 -1.28 -13.18
CA LYS A 65 12.94 -0.83 -14.34
C LYS A 65 12.29 0.53 -14.07
N TYR A 66 12.28 1.40 -15.09
CA TYR A 66 11.60 2.69 -15.12
C TYR A 66 11.86 3.55 -13.86
N LEU A 67 13.11 3.57 -13.40
CA LEU A 67 13.47 4.18 -12.12
C LEU A 67 13.08 5.67 -12.07
N ASP A 68 13.35 6.43 -13.12
CA ASP A 68 13.06 7.87 -13.16
C ASP A 68 11.55 8.13 -13.14
N GLU A 69 10.76 7.35 -13.89
CA GLU A 69 9.30 7.48 -13.93
C GLU A 69 8.67 7.17 -12.57
N VAL A 70 9.13 6.09 -11.93
CA VAL A 70 8.67 5.69 -10.59
C VAL A 70 9.04 6.75 -9.56
N ILE A 71 10.26 7.29 -9.59
CA ILE A 71 10.70 8.36 -8.67
C ILE A 71 9.88 9.62 -8.87
N ASN A 72 9.78 10.11 -10.10
CA ASN A 72 9.14 11.39 -10.41
C ASN A 72 7.67 11.39 -9.96
N ALA A 73 6.93 10.33 -10.30
CA ALA A 73 5.53 10.21 -9.92
C ALA A 73 5.36 10.05 -8.40
N ASN A 74 6.26 9.33 -7.72
CA ASN A 74 6.22 9.19 -6.26
C ASN A 74 6.59 10.48 -5.50
N VAL A 75 7.48 11.31 -6.05
CA VAL A 75 7.76 12.64 -5.49
C VAL A 75 6.53 13.53 -5.58
N GLU A 76 5.79 13.49 -6.70
CA GLU A 76 4.52 14.22 -6.81
C GLU A 76 3.47 13.68 -5.84
N LEU A 77 3.32 12.36 -5.72
CA LEU A 77 2.41 11.74 -4.76
C LEU A 77 2.75 12.13 -3.32
N ALA A 78 4.04 12.10 -2.93
CA ALA A 78 4.48 12.51 -1.60
C ALA A 78 4.09 13.96 -1.28
N ASN A 79 4.23 14.87 -2.25
CA ASN A 79 3.80 16.27 -2.12
C ASN A 79 2.27 16.37 -1.91
N LYS A 80 1.46 15.61 -2.67
CA LYS A 80 0.00 15.61 -2.52
C LYS A 80 -0.44 15.05 -1.18
N VAL A 81 0.14 13.93 -0.74
CA VAL A 81 -0.14 13.31 0.56
C VAL A 81 0.24 14.25 1.71
N TYR A 82 1.44 14.84 1.66
CA TYR A 82 1.87 15.83 2.64
C TYR A 82 0.92 17.05 2.68
N SER A 83 0.55 17.58 1.51
CA SER A 83 -0.39 18.70 1.40
C SER A 83 -1.79 18.35 1.93
N ALA A 84 -2.27 17.13 1.72
CA ALA A 84 -3.55 16.67 2.26
C ALA A 84 -3.55 16.68 3.79
N LEU A 85 -2.45 16.20 4.39
CA LEU A 85 -2.26 16.17 5.84
C LEU A 85 -2.14 17.58 6.42
N GLU A 86 -1.38 18.48 5.80
CA GLU A 86 -1.31 19.90 6.20
C GLU A 86 -2.68 20.60 6.17
N ASN A 87 -3.55 20.19 5.26
CA ASN A 87 -4.93 20.68 5.17
C ASN A 87 -5.92 19.95 6.11
N ASN A 88 -5.43 19.18 7.09
CA ASN A 88 -6.23 18.39 8.04
C ASN A 88 -7.23 17.47 7.35
N THR A 89 -6.80 16.84 6.26
CA THR A 89 -7.57 15.81 5.57
C THR A 89 -6.83 14.48 5.62
N LEU A 90 -7.57 13.37 5.74
CA LEU A 90 -6.98 12.04 5.65
C LEU A 90 -6.79 11.69 4.16
N PRO A 91 -5.56 11.55 3.65
CA PRO A 91 -5.32 11.10 2.30
C PRO A 91 -5.67 9.61 2.13
N ILE A 92 -6.43 9.31 1.09
CA ILE A 92 -6.67 7.97 0.58
C ILE A 92 -6.13 7.93 -0.85
N THR A 93 -5.03 7.21 -1.04
CA THR A 93 -4.42 6.98 -2.35
C THR A 93 -5.07 5.76 -2.99
N ILE A 94 -5.63 5.95 -4.17
CA ILE A 94 -6.16 4.87 -5.01
C ILE A 94 -5.13 4.58 -6.09
N GLY A 95 -4.55 3.41 -6.01
CA GLY A 95 -3.36 3.03 -6.74
C GLY A 95 -3.60 2.35 -8.08
N GLY A 96 -2.56 2.44 -8.90
CA GLY A 96 -2.12 1.35 -9.75
C GLY A 96 -1.24 0.41 -8.93
N ASP A 97 0.03 0.24 -9.32
CA ASP A 97 0.95 -0.67 -8.65
C ASP A 97 1.41 -0.20 -7.26
N HIS A 98 1.94 -1.13 -6.46
CA HIS A 98 2.30 -0.90 -5.06
C HIS A 98 3.56 -0.04 -4.88
N SER A 99 4.31 0.28 -5.95
CA SER A 99 5.48 1.17 -5.84
C SER A 99 5.10 2.59 -5.44
N LEU A 100 3.82 2.97 -5.54
CA LEU A 100 3.28 4.24 -5.02
C LEU A 100 3.51 4.43 -3.52
N ALA A 101 3.71 3.35 -2.78
CA ALA A 101 3.97 3.42 -1.35
C ALA A 101 5.27 4.16 -1.02
N LEU A 102 6.22 4.24 -1.96
CA LEU A 102 7.41 5.08 -1.83
C LEU A 102 7.03 6.53 -1.54
N GLY A 103 6.06 7.06 -2.28
CA GLY A 103 5.60 8.43 -2.18
C GLY A 103 4.63 8.65 -1.03
N SER A 104 3.63 7.77 -0.89
CA SER A 104 2.59 7.92 0.15
C SER A 104 3.17 7.78 1.56
N VAL A 105 4.04 6.79 1.81
CA VAL A 105 4.72 6.61 3.10
C VAL A 105 5.67 7.76 3.36
N ALA A 106 6.42 8.24 2.35
CA ALA A 106 7.31 9.37 2.52
C ALA A 106 6.55 10.68 2.83
N GLY A 107 5.44 10.94 2.15
CA GLY A 107 4.57 12.10 2.43
C GLY A 107 4.03 12.08 3.86
N THR A 108 3.48 10.94 4.29
CA THR A 108 2.95 10.77 5.64
C THR A 108 4.04 10.85 6.71
N SER A 109 5.16 10.15 6.51
CA SER A 109 6.32 10.18 7.42
C SER A 109 6.87 11.60 7.57
N LYS A 110 7.01 12.35 6.47
CA LYS A 110 7.51 13.72 6.50
C LYS A 110 6.64 14.65 7.34
N TYR A 111 5.32 14.52 7.25
CA TYR A 111 4.37 15.33 8.02
C TYR A 111 4.42 15.02 9.52
N HIS A 112 4.46 13.73 9.87
CA HIS A 112 4.49 13.28 11.25
C HIS A 112 5.88 13.34 11.91
N GLY A 113 6.96 13.42 11.12
CA GLY A 113 8.33 13.60 11.60
C GLY A 113 8.78 12.47 12.53
N ASN A 114 9.17 12.82 13.76
CA ASN A 114 9.61 11.86 14.77
C ASN A 114 8.46 11.16 15.50
N ASP A 115 7.20 11.47 15.17
CA ASP A 115 6.08 10.72 15.69
C ASP A 115 6.19 9.27 15.23
N ASN A 116 5.82 8.36 16.13
CA ASN A 116 6.06 6.93 15.97
C ASN A 116 5.05 6.31 14.99
N ILE A 117 5.27 6.59 13.70
CA ILE A 117 4.50 6.08 12.58
C ILE A 117 4.75 4.58 12.42
N ALA A 118 3.66 3.83 12.24
CA ALA A 118 3.67 2.46 11.76
C ALA A 118 3.19 2.40 10.31
N VAL A 119 3.75 1.45 9.56
CA VAL A 119 3.17 1.00 8.30
C VAL A 119 2.54 -0.36 8.53
N VAL A 120 1.23 -0.43 8.31
CA VAL A 120 0.48 -1.68 8.36
C VAL A 120 0.20 -2.09 6.92
N TRP A 121 0.80 -3.19 6.51
CA TRP A 121 0.85 -3.68 5.13
C TRP A 121 0.04 -4.97 5.03
N VAL A 122 -1.08 -4.91 4.34
CA VAL A 122 -1.97 -6.07 4.12
C VAL A 122 -1.78 -6.52 2.69
N ASP A 123 -1.14 -7.67 2.49
CA ASP A 123 -0.58 -8.08 1.20
C ASP A 123 -0.27 -9.59 1.17
N ALA A 124 -0.22 -10.18 -0.02
CA ALA A 124 0.33 -11.52 -0.21
C ALA A 124 1.87 -11.55 -0.10
N HIS A 125 2.52 -10.44 -0.43
CA HIS A 125 3.96 -10.26 -0.58
C HIS A 125 4.56 -9.44 0.56
N GLY A 126 5.89 -9.41 0.62
CA GLY A 126 6.63 -8.59 1.58
C GLY A 126 6.95 -7.19 1.08
N ASP A 127 7.03 -7.01 -0.24
CA ASP A 127 7.43 -5.77 -0.93
C ASP A 127 8.69 -5.12 -0.35
N ILE A 128 9.60 -5.99 0.08
CA ILE A 128 10.77 -5.65 0.88
C ILE A 128 12.07 -6.09 0.21
N ASN A 129 12.03 -6.35 -1.10
CA ASN A 129 13.24 -6.51 -1.87
C ASN A 129 14.03 -5.19 -1.98
N THR A 130 15.32 -5.33 -2.27
CA THR A 130 16.21 -4.22 -2.67
C THR A 130 16.60 -4.40 -4.14
N ASP A 131 17.34 -3.45 -4.70
CA ASP A 131 17.95 -3.56 -6.03
C ASP A 131 18.99 -4.70 -6.14
N GLU A 132 19.42 -5.25 -5.01
CA GLU A 132 20.32 -6.41 -4.94
C GLU A 132 19.57 -7.74 -4.85
N THR A 133 18.46 -7.78 -4.11
CA THR A 133 17.73 -9.03 -3.81
C THR A 133 16.60 -9.33 -4.78
N THR A 134 16.05 -8.30 -5.44
CA THR A 134 14.95 -8.45 -6.39
C THR A 134 15.31 -9.44 -7.52
N PRO A 135 14.46 -10.45 -7.80
CA PRO A 135 14.65 -11.33 -8.94
C PRO A 135 14.18 -10.70 -10.27
N SER A 136 13.31 -9.68 -10.21
CA SER A 136 12.62 -9.12 -11.38
C SER A 136 13.12 -7.74 -11.80
N GLY A 137 13.67 -6.97 -10.86
CA GLY A 137 13.97 -5.55 -11.06
C GLY A 137 12.72 -4.65 -11.05
N ASN A 138 11.54 -5.20 -10.72
CA ASN A 138 10.30 -4.45 -10.60
C ASN A 138 10.26 -3.73 -9.23
N ILE A 139 10.09 -2.40 -9.25
CA ILE A 139 10.16 -1.56 -8.04
C ILE A 139 8.93 -1.75 -7.13
N HIS A 140 7.80 -2.27 -7.63
CA HIS A 140 6.62 -2.52 -6.79
C HIS A 140 6.89 -3.51 -5.64
N GLY A 141 7.86 -4.42 -5.79
CA GLY A 141 8.30 -5.32 -4.72
C GLY A 141 9.40 -4.77 -3.80
N MET A 142 9.72 -3.47 -3.88
CA MET A 142 10.78 -2.81 -3.10
C MET A 142 10.35 -1.68 -2.13
N PRO A 143 9.10 -1.17 -2.10
CA PRO A 143 8.78 0.08 -1.41
C PRO A 143 8.99 0.02 0.10
N LEU A 144 8.75 -1.12 0.76
CA LEU A 144 8.92 -1.24 2.21
C LEU A 144 10.39 -1.23 2.62
N ALA A 145 11.26 -1.91 1.86
CA ALA A 145 12.70 -1.86 2.12
C ALA A 145 13.24 -0.43 1.99
N ALA A 146 12.85 0.26 0.91
CA ALA A 146 13.22 1.65 0.69
C ALA A 146 12.73 2.56 1.83
N SER A 147 11.50 2.34 2.32
CA SER A 147 10.92 3.09 3.44
C SER A 147 11.65 2.87 4.77
N MET A 148 12.23 1.68 4.98
CA MET A 148 13.15 1.40 6.10
C MET A 148 14.54 2.03 5.93
N GLY A 149 14.84 2.62 4.77
CA GLY A 149 16.17 3.11 4.44
C GLY A 149 17.14 2.01 3.99
N ILE A 150 16.63 0.90 3.44
CA ILE A 150 17.41 -0.23 2.96
C ILE A 150 17.26 -0.35 1.44
N GLY A 151 18.37 -0.42 0.70
CA GLY A 151 18.39 -0.53 -0.77
C GLY A 151 18.96 0.71 -1.44
N HIS A 152 18.71 0.85 -2.75
CA HIS A 152 19.23 1.94 -3.57
C HIS A 152 18.96 3.34 -3.00
N SER A 153 19.93 4.26 -3.13
CA SER A 153 19.86 5.63 -2.59
C SER A 153 18.71 6.43 -3.16
N ASP A 154 18.36 6.22 -4.43
CA ASP A 154 17.34 7.00 -5.10
C ASP A 154 15.92 6.65 -4.60
N LEU A 155 15.72 5.41 -4.15
CA LEU A 155 14.47 4.98 -3.50
C LEU A 155 14.48 5.36 -2.02
N THR A 156 15.57 5.04 -1.30
CA THR A 156 15.67 5.29 0.15
C THR A 156 15.66 6.77 0.51
N ASN A 157 16.14 7.67 -0.36
CA ASN A 157 16.09 9.12 -0.15
C ASN A 157 14.96 9.82 -0.91
N LEU A 158 14.01 9.06 -1.47
CA LEU A 158 12.86 9.65 -2.16
C LEU A 158 12.12 10.62 -1.23
N TYR A 159 11.83 11.82 -1.76
CA TYR A 159 11.18 12.96 -1.09
C TYR A 159 11.98 13.63 0.05
N PHE A 160 12.65 12.87 0.91
CA PHE A 160 13.62 13.39 1.88
C PHE A 160 14.66 12.32 2.23
N ASN A 161 15.84 12.77 2.66
CA ASN A 161 16.95 11.88 2.99
C ASN A 161 16.68 11.04 4.24
N GLY A 162 17.03 9.76 4.17
CA GLY A 162 17.03 8.85 5.30
C GLY A 162 15.75 8.00 5.45
N GLN A 163 15.66 7.32 6.59
CA GLN A 163 14.60 6.36 6.91
C GLN A 163 13.25 7.06 7.09
N LYS A 164 12.19 6.47 6.52
CA LYS A 164 10.81 6.96 6.59
C LYS A 164 10.07 6.30 7.75
N VAL A 165 10.36 5.02 7.98
CA VAL A 165 9.71 4.20 9.01
C VAL A 165 10.75 3.30 9.64
N LYS A 166 10.71 3.18 10.97
CA LYS A 166 11.60 2.26 11.69
C LYS A 166 11.21 0.81 11.35
N PRO A 167 12.17 -0.11 11.15
CA PRO A 167 11.84 -1.49 10.80
C PRO A 167 10.91 -2.14 11.81
N GLU A 168 11.11 -1.92 13.11
CA GLU A 168 10.24 -2.47 14.15
C GLU A 168 8.78 -1.97 14.09
N ASN A 169 8.50 -0.91 13.33
CA ASN A 169 7.16 -0.33 13.15
C ASN A 169 6.49 -0.78 11.85
N ILE A 170 7.03 -1.77 11.15
CA ILE A 170 6.37 -2.42 10.01
C ILE A 170 5.60 -3.63 10.51
N PHE A 171 4.35 -3.73 10.07
CA PHE A 171 3.41 -4.79 10.42
C PHE A 171 2.87 -5.41 9.13
N LEU A 172 3.34 -6.62 8.81
CA LEU A 172 2.94 -7.39 7.64
C LEU A 172 1.81 -8.37 8.00
N LEU A 173 0.70 -8.33 7.28
CA LEU A 173 -0.49 -9.14 7.51
C LEU A 173 -0.95 -9.85 6.24
N GLY A 174 -1.14 -11.17 6.28
CA GLY A 174 -1.65 -11.95 5.14
C GLY A 174 -0.58 -12.50 4.19
N VAL A 175 0.69 -12.22 4.50
CA VAL A 175 1.84 -12.59 3.68
C VAL A 175 1.96 -14.10 3.51
N ARG A 176 2.27 -14.54 2.30
CA ARG A 176 2.39 -15.96 1.95
C ARG A 176 3.36 -16.25 0.80
N ASP A 177 3.80 -15.24 0.06
CA ASP A 177 4.84 -15.37 -0.97
C ASP A 177 5.98 -14.40 -0.69
N LEU A 178 7.18 -14.92 -0.46
CA LEU A 178 8.35 -14.13 -0.07
C LEU A 178 9.59 -14.69 -0.75
N ASP A 179 10.38 -13.80 -1.33
CA ASP A 179 11.71 -14.14 -1.81
C ASP A 179 12.66 -14.43 -0.65
N ILE A 180 13.76 -15.15 -0.94
CA ILE A 180 14.79 -15.48 0.06
C ILE A 180 15.38 -14.20 0.66
N GLY A 181 15.65 -13.18 -0.17
CA GLY A 181 16.19 -11.90 0.30
C GLY A 181 15.22 -11.15 1.22
N GLU A 182 13.91 -11.29 0.99
CA GLU A 182 12.89 -10.70 1.86
C GLU A 182 12.82 -11.40 3.21
N LEU A 183 12.86 -12.74 3.23
CA LEU A 183 12.92 -13.52 4.47
C LEU A 183 14.13 -13.15 5.33
N GLU A 184 15.29 -12.95 4.70
CA GLU A 184 16.51 -12.50 5.36
C GLU A 184 16.34 -11.09 5.96
N LEU A 185 15.73 -10.16 5.22
CA LEU A 185 15.49 -8.80 5.71
C LEU A 185 14.46 -8.76 6.85
N ILE A 186 13.39 -9.55 6.76
CA ILE A 186 12.40 -9.71 7.84
C ILE A 186 13.08 -10.19 9.12
N SER A 187 13.89 -11.25 9.02
CA SER A 187 14.59 -11.84 10.16
C SER A 187 15.62 -10.88 10.75
N LYS A 188 16.45 -10.27 9.90
CA LYS A 188 17.53 -9.36 10.31
C LYS A 188 17.01 -8.12 11.04
N ASN A 189 15.86 -7.60 10.61
CA ASN A 189 15.29 -6.37 11.15
C ASN A 189 14.17 -6.62 12.17
N ASN A 190 13.86 -7.89 12.48
CA ASN A 190 12.85 -8.29 13.46
C ASN A 190 11.47 -7.64 13.21
N LEU A 191 11.00 -7.71 11.96
CA LEU A 191 9.72 -7.13 11.57
C LEU A 191 8.54 -7.89 12.20
N ASN A 192 7.42 -7.20 12.38
CA ASN A 192 6.19 -7.86 12.83
C ASN A 192 5.53 -8.52 11.61
N LEU A 193 5.42 -9.85 11.63
CA LEU A 193 4.91 -10.64 10.51
C LEU A 193 3.85 -11.61 11.01
N TRP A 194 2.67 -11.57 10.40
CA TRP A 194 1.65 -12.61 10.51
C TRP A 194 1.32 -13.12 9.13
N LYS A 195 1.73 -14.36 8.86
CA LYS A 195 1.47 -15.02 7.58
C LYS A 195 0.04 -15.54 7.53
N ILE A 196 -0.41 -15.93 6.34
CA ILE A 196 -1.74 -16.56 6.23
C ILE A 196 -1.87 -17.83 7.09
N GLN A 197 -0.78 -18.60 7.27
CA GLN A 197 -0.79 -19.80 8.10
C GLN A 197 -1.03 -19.48 9.59
N ASP A 198 -0.61 -18.31 10.06
CA ASP A 198 -0.89 -17.86 11.42
C ASP A 198 -2.39 -17.67 11.65
N ILE A 199 -3.05 -17.04 10.68
CA ILE A 199 -4.50 -16.81 10.69
C ILE A 199 -5.25 -18.14 10.62
N GLN A 200 -4.82 -19.05 9.74
CA GLN A 200 -5.44 -20.37 9.59
C GLN A 200 -5.30 -21.26 10.84
N TYR A 201 -4.14 -21.24 11.50
CA TYR A 201 -3.87 -22.09 12.66
C TYR A 201 -4.40 -21.49 13.98
N ARG A 202 -4.25 -20.18 14.18
CA ARG A 202 -4.54 -19.49 15.45
C ARG A 202 -5.86 -18.73 15.44
N GLY A 203 -6.45 -18.52 14.26
CA GLY A 203 -7.65 -17.73 14.05
C GLY A 203 -7.37 -16.24 13.94
N ILE A 204 -8.16 -15.56 13.10
CA ILE A 204 -7.99 -14.12 12.81
C ILE A 204 -8.06 -13.24 14.07
N ASN A 205 -8.95 -13.54 15.02
CA ASN A 205 -9.09 -12.74 16.24
C ASN A 205 -7.81 -12.75 17.09
N THR A 206 -7.14 -13.89 17.20
CA THR A 206 -5.87 -14.03 17.93
C THR A 206 -4.78 -13.17 17.29
N VAL A 207 -4.65 -13.24 15.96
CA VAL A 207 -3.69 -12.45 15.20
C VAL A 207 -3.95 -10.95 15.38
N LEU A 208 -5.21 -10.53 15.34
CA LEU A 208 -5.61 -9.13 15.52
C LEU A 208 -5.38 -8.62 16.95
N ASP A 209 -5.56 -9.46 17.96
CA ASP A 209 -5.26 -9.11 19.35
C ASP A 209 -3.75 -8.94 19.58
N GLU A 210 -2.92 -9.80 18.99
CA GLU A 210 -1.46 -9.66 19.01
C GLU A 210 -0.98 -8.41 18.25
N PHE A 211 -1.57 -8.14 17.09
CA PHE A 211 -1.31 -6.93 16.32
C PHE A 211 -1.57 -5.67 17.17
N LYS A 212 -2.75 -5.56 17.79
CA LYS A 212 -3.09 -4.45 18.69
C LYS A 212 -2.15 -4.35 19.88
N ALA A 213 -1.79 -5.49 20.48
CA ALA A 213 -0.83 -5.52 21.59
C ALA A 213 0.55 -5.00 21.15
N SER A 214 1.01 -5.38 19.96
CA SER A 214 2.29 -4.94 19.39
C SER A 214 2.30 -3.44 19.05
N LEU A 215 1.21 -2.90 18.51
CA LEU A 215 1.04 -1.45 18.33
C LEU A 215 1.18 -0.69 19.66
N LYS A 216 0.56 -1.21 20.73
CA LYS A 216 0.60 -0.61 22.06
C LYS A 216 1.98 -0.69 22.69
N ASP A 217 2.62 -1.86 22.65
CA ASP A 217 3.97 -2.10 23.16
C ASP A 217 5.00 -1.14 22.55
N LYS A 218 4.87 -0.90 21.24
CA LYS A 218 5.74 0.02 20.50
C LYS A 218 5.37 1.49 20.66
N ASN A 219 4.28 1.82 21.34
CA ASN A 219 3.74 3.19 21.45
C ASN A 219 3.47 3.84 20.08
N ILE A 220 2.85 3.09 19.16
CA ILE A 220 2.42 3.63 17.86
C ILE A 220 1.30 4.65 18.08
N ASN A 221 1.40 5.81 17.43
CA ASN A 221 0.40 6.89 17.51
C ASN A 221 -0.16 7.30 16.14
N ASN A 222 0.45 6.85 15.05
CA ASN A 222 0.04 7.13 13.68
C ASN A 222 0.23 5.87 12.82
N ILE A 223 -0.77 5.54 12.01
CA ILE A 223 -0.73 4.39 11.09
C ILE A 223 -0.88 4.91 9.66
N HIS A 224 0.07 4.55 8.80
CA HIS A 224 -0.14 4.46 7.36
C HIS A 224 -0.62 3.04 7.05
N LEU A 225 -1.83 2.89 6.55
CA LEU A 225 -2.39 1.61 6.12
C LEU A 225 -2.16 1.44 4.62
N SER A 226 -1.39 0.44 4.22
CA SER A 226 -1.29 0.04 2.82
C SER A 226 -2.04 -1.28 2.62
N PHE A 227 -3.05 -1.26 1.76
CA PHE A 227 -3.88 -2.43 1.48
C PHE A 227 -3.73 -2.83 0.01
N ASP A 228 -2.96 -3.89 -0.22
CA ASP A 228 -2.95 -4.61 -1.48
C ASP A 228 -4.17 -5.52 -1.57
N ILE A 229 -4.92 -5.42 -2.66
CA ILE A 229 -6.06 -6.29 -2.85
C ILE A 229 -5.65 -7.76 -3.03
N ASP A 230 -4.44 -8.04 -3.48
CA ASP A 230 -3.93 -9.40 -3.67
C ASP A 230 -3.63 -10.13 -2.35
N GLY A 231 -3.66 -9.41 -1.22
CA GLY A 231 -3.73 -10.01 0.11
C GLY A 231 -4.94 -10.94 0.26
N LEU A 232 -6.01 -10.69 -0.49
CA LEU A 232 -7.16 -11.60 -0.60
C LEU A 232 -6.89 -12.77 -1.55
N ASP A 233 -7.62 -13.86 -1.32
CA ASP A 233 -7.57 -15.02 -2.21
C ASP A 233 -8.07 -14.68 -3.64
N PRO A 234 -7.44 -15.22 -4.70
CA PRO A 234 -7.82 -14.96 -6.10
C PRO A 234 -9.28 -15.31 -6.46
N SER A 235 -9.98 -16.11 -5.64
CA SER A 235 -11.43 -16.33 -5.78
C SER A 235 -12.28 -15.07 -5.51
N TYR A 236 -11.72 -14.07 -4.80
CA TYR A 236 -12.32 -12.77 -4.56
C TYR A 236 -11.71 -11.67 -5.43
N VAL A 237 -10.42 -11.77 -5.75
CA VAL A 237 -9.66 -10.73 -6.45
C VAL A 237 -8.89 -11.27 -7.67
N PRO A 238 -9.56 -11.87 -8.67
CA PRO A 238 -8.87 -12.41 -9.84
C PRO A 238 -8.17 -11.34 -10.72
N GLY A 239 -8.53 -10.07 -10.57
CA GLY A 239 -8.02 -8.91 -11.30
C GLY A 239 -6.91 -8.18 -10.59
N THR A 240 -5.81 -8.88 -10.32
CA THR A 240 -4.55 -8.33 -9.80
C THR A 240 -3.36 -8.90 -10.59
N GLY A 241 -2.21 -8.21 -10.57
CA GLY A 241 -1.03 -8.57 -11.33
C GLY A 241 -0.33 -9.84 -10.86
N THR A 242 -0.37 -10.14 -9.55
CA THR A 242 0.41 -11.23 -8.94
C THR A 242 -0.45 -12.07 -7.98
N PRO A 243 -1.50 -12.75 -8.47
CA PRO A 243 -2.40 -13.51 -7.59
C PRO A 243 -1.70 -14.71 -6.95
N VAL A 244 -1.79 -14.82 -5.63
CA VAL A 244 -1.27 -15.97 -4.87
C VAL A 244 -2.41 -16.74 -4.20
N GLU A 245 -2.55 -18.04 -4.49
CA GLU A 245 -3.61 -18.88 -3.93
C GLU A 245 -3.56 -19.01 -2.40
N ASN A 246 -4.69 -19.36 -1.80
CA ASN A 246 -4.87 -19.51 -0.35
C ASN A 246 -4.62 -18.20 0.42
N GLY A 247 -5.19 -17.10 -0.10
CA GLY A 247 -5.13 -15.78 0.54
C GLY A 247 -6.19 -15.56 1.61
N LEU A 248 -6.33 -14.32 2.06
CA LEU A 248 -7.39 -13.93 2.99
C LEU A 248 -8.75 -14.15 2.35
N THR A 249 -9.70 -14.70 3.12
CA THR A 249 -11.10 -14.60 2.74
C THR A 249 -11.56 -13.14 2.81
N PHE A 250 -12.64 -12.81 2.09
CA PHE A 250 -13.23 -11.47 2.17
C PHE A 250 -13.54 -11.03 3.62
N LEU A 251 -14.06 -11.95 4.45
CA LEU A 251 -14.40 -11.65 5.83
C LEU A 251 -13.16 -11.40 6.71
N GLU A 252 -12.07 -12.13 6.48
CA GLU A 252 -10.81 -11.87 7.18
C GLU A 252 -10.20 -10.53 6.78
N GLY A 253 -10.20 -10.19 5.49
CA GLY A 253 -9.80 -8.87 5.00
C GLY A 253 -10.65 -7.73 5.60
N GLN A 254 -11.96 -7.92 5.68
CA GLN A 254 -12.88 -7.00 6.37
C GLN A 254 -12.51 -6.85 7.85
N ASN A 255 -12.32 -7.95 8.60
CA ASN A 255 -11.98 -7.90 10.02
C ASN A 255 -10.65 -7.18 10.28
N ILE A 256 -9.67 -7.36 9.39
CA ILE A 256 -8.39 -6.64 9.43
C ILE A 256 -8.60 -5.15 9.26
N LEU A 257 -9.31 -4.73 8.19
CA LEU A 257 -9.60 -3.32 7.92
C LEU A 257 -10.35 -2.66 9.07
N GLU A 258 -11.43 -3.28 9.55
CA GLU A 258 -12.24 -2.75 10.65
C GLU A 258 -11.40 -2.61 11.92
N THR A 259 -10.58 -3.61 12.26
CA THR A 259 -9.71 -3.57 13.45
C THR A 259 -8.68 -2.46 13.37
N ILE A 260 -8.03 -2.28 12.21
CA ILE A 260 -7.03 -1.23 12.00
C ILE A 260 -7.68 0.15 12.08
N LEU A 261 -8.83 0.34 11.42
CA LEU A 261 -9.55 1.61 11.41
C LEU A 261 -10.11 1.98 12.79
N ASP A 262 -10.58 0.99 13.56
CA ASP A 262 -11.08 1.18 14.93
C ASP A 262 -9.99 1.62 15.93
N THR A 263 -8.71 1.48 15.59
CA THR A 263 -7.62 2.07 16.40
C THR A 263 -7.71 3.60 16.48
N ASN A 264 -8.37 4.24 15.50
CA ASN A 264 -8.34 5.70 15.30
C ASN A 264 -6.93 6.29 15.11
N LEU A 265 -5.93 5.45 14.85
CA LEU A 265 -4.55 5.85 14.61
C LEU A 265 -4.24 6.05 13.12
N VAL A 266 -5.12 5.63 12.21
CA VAL A 266 -4.91 5.76 10.77
C VAL A 266 -4.85 7.24 10.36
N ARG A 267 -3.80 7.59 9.61
CA ARG A 267 -3.52 8.94 9.10
C ARG A 267 -3.49 9.00 7.59
N SER A 268 -3.22 7.88 6.92
CA SER A 268 -3.24 7.76 5.47
C SER A 268 -3.56 6.32 5.08
N ILE A 269 -4.18 6.13 3.91
CA ILE A 269 -4.54 4.82 3.38
C ILE A 269 -4.10 4.73 1.93
N ASP A 270 -3.49 3.60 1.55
CA ASP A 270 -3.32 3.19 0.16
C ASP A 270 -4.21 1.98 -0.14
N PHE A 271 -4.80 1.95 -1.33
CA PHE A 271 -5.62 0.85 -1.84
C PHE A 271 -5.22 0.57 -3.29
N VAL A 272 -4.55 -0.56 -3.53
CA VAL A 272 -3.67 -0.72 -4.70
C VAL A 272 -3.88 -2.04 -5.47
N GLU A 273 -3.14 -2.21 -6.57
CA GLU A 273 -3.02 -3.42 -7.41
C GLU A 273 -4.32 -3.94 -8.05
N PHE A 274 -5.37 -3.13 -8.06
CA PHE A 274 -6.53 -3.43 -8.89
C PHE A 274 -6.19 -3.28 -10.37
N ASN A 275 -6.17 -4.41 -11.09
CA ASN A 275 -5.99 -4.46 -12.54
C ASN A 275 -7.30 -4.87 -13.24
N PRO A 276 -8.08 -3.90 -13.77
CA PRO A 276 -9.33 -4.18 -14.47
C PRO A 276 -9.18 -5.08 -15.70
N ALA A 277 -8.00 -5.09 -16.35
CA ALA A 277 -7.77 -5.91 -17.53
C ALA A 277 -7.68 -7.41 -17.20
N LEU A 278 -7.39 -7.74 -15.95
CA LEU A 278 -7.30 -9.11 -15.44
C LEU A 278 -8.56 -9.55 -14.69
N ASP A 279 -9.49 -8.62 -14.44
CA ASP A 279 -10.72 -8.92 -13.69
C ASP A 279 -11.64 -9.87 -14.46
N LYS A 280 -12.24 -10.82 -13.74
CA LYS A 280 -13.10 -11.86 -14.30
C LYS A 280 -14.51 -11.69 -13.75
N ASN A 281 -15.47 -11.52 -14.64
CA ASN A 281 -16.89 -11.36 -14.30
C ASN A 281 -17.15 -10.24 -13.29
N ASN A 282 -16.37 -9.15 -13.34
CA ASN A 282 -16.42 -8.02 -12.40
C ASN A 282 -16.20 -8.40 -10.92
N ARG A 283 -15.59 -9.55 -10.65
CA ARG A 283 -15.46 -10.07 -9.30
C ARG A 283 -14.60 -9.17 -8.42
N THR A 284 -13.49 -8.68 -8.96
CA THR A 284 -12.52 -7.84 -8.23
C THR A 284 -13.09 -6.46 -8.00
N ILE A 285 -13.72 -5.83 -9.01
CA ILE A 285 -14.34 -4.51 -8.82
C ILE A 285 -15.47 -4.54 -7.80
N GLU A 286 -16.29 -5.60 -7.77
CA GLU A 286 -17.32 -5.80 -6.73
C GLU A 286 -16.67 -5.89 -5.34
N THR A 287 -15.63 -6.71 -5.19
CA THR A 287 -14.89 -6.85 -3.93
C THR A 287 -14.25 -5.53 -3.49
N CYS A 288 -13.58 -4.81 -4.39
CA CYS A 288 -12.98 -3.51 -4.09
C CYS A 288 -14.03 -2.50 -3.64
N THR A 289 -15.17 -2.46 -4.33
CA THR A 289 -16.27 -1.55 -4.01
C THR A 289 -16.81 -1.80 -2.60
N GLU A 290 -16.95 -3.06 -2.19
CA GLU A 290 -17.39 -3.40 -0.83
C GLU A 290 -16.32 -3.09 0.24
N LEU A 291 -15.05 -3.37 -0.03
CA LEU A 291 -13.96 -3.00 0.89
C LEU A 291 -13.87 -1.47 1.08
N LEU A 292 -14.01 -0.68 0.01
CA LEU A 292 -14.04 0.78 0.09
C LEU A 292 -15.24 1.30 0.88
N LYS A 293 -16.42 0.65 0.78
CA LYS A 293 -17.57 0.97 1.63
C LYS A 293 -17.28 0.66 3.09
N ILE A 294 -16.63 -0.46 3.40
CA ILE A 294 -16.19 -0.82 4.75
C ILE A 294 -15.24 0.27 5.28
N ILE A 295 -14.20 0.62 4.52
CA ILE A 295 -13.27 1.70 4.88
C ILE A 295 -14.03 3.00 5.18
N SER A 296 -14.91 3.42 4.26
CA SER A 296 -15.69 4.64 4.43
C SER A 296 -16.66 4.61 5.62
N ASN A 297 -17.18 3.46 6.02
CA ASN A 297 -18.09 3.33 7.16
C ASN A 297 -17.33 3.27 8.49
N SER A 298 -16.15 2.65 8.49
CA SER A 298 -15.32 2.46 9.69
C SER A 298 -14.51 3.71 10.06
N LEU A 299 -14.20 4.57 9.09
CA LEU A 299 -13.65 5.90 9.36
C LEU A 299 -14.67 6.74 10.15
N LYS A 300 -14.32 7.12 11.38
CA LYS A 300 -15.17 7.91 12.29
C LYS A 300 -14.68 9.36 12.36
N ASN A 301 -15.62 10.28 12.60
CA ASN A 301 -15.28 11.64 13.03
C ASN A 301 -14.78 11.55 14.47
N ASN A 302 -13.49 11.77 14.70
CA ASN A 302 -12.98 12.12 16.02
C ASN A 302 -12.95 13.65 16.16
#